data_AF-A0A965LEH2-F1
#
_entry.id   AF-A0A965LEH2-F1
#
_cell.length_a   1.000
_cell.length_b   1.000
_cell.length_c   1.000
_cell.angle_alpha   90.00
_cell.angle_beta   90.00
_cell.angle_gamma   90.00
#
_symmetry.space_group_name_H-M   'P 1'
#
loop_
_entity.id
_entity.type
_entity.pdbx_description
1 polymer ?
#
loop_
_entity_poly.entity_id
_entity_poly.type
_entity_poly.pdbx_seq_one_letter_code
_entity_poly.pdbx_strand_id
1 'polypeptide(L)'
;MAIASGVKPEQGLYTAIIGGLIVALLGGSRVQVAGPAGAFVGVCAAGVLLHGYVGLALATLMAGFILLCFGFLRLGKYIGYIPYPVVIGFTTGIAFIIGSTQLGPALGIADPAQVIPSFIGRLQHLCSGFNQIKSGCLVVAVATLAIIVLCRKISLKIPGALLAVIAGTIVVSLLGLREQSIPTIGSKFKEISASFRSPRLPMF
;
A
#
# COMPACT_ATOMS: atom_id res chain seq x y z
N MET A 1 0.58 -1.42 -0.51
CA MET A 1 0.09 -0.93 0.80
C MET A 1 0.88 -1.50 1.97
N ALA A 2 1.05 -2.83 2.09
CA ALA A 2 1.89 -3.42 3.15
C ALA A 2 3.26 -2.75 3.33
N ILE A 3 4.03 -2.60 2.24
CA ILE A 3 5.33 -1.92 2.24
C ILE A 3 5.22 -0.46 2.72
N ALA A 4 4.16 0.25 2.31
CA ALA A 4 3.93 1.65 2.68
C ALA A 4 3.52 1.81 4.15
N SER A 5 2.91 0.77 4.74
CA SER A 5 2.58 0.71 6.17
C SER A 5 3.75 0.24 7.05
N GLY A 6 4.94 0.04 6.46
CA GLY A 6 6.12 -0.44 7.19
C GLY A 6 6.09 -1.94 7.52
N VAL A 7 5.21 -2.71 6.88
CA VAL A 7 5.11 -4.17 7.10
C VAL A 7 5.55 -4.97 5.89
N LYS A 8 5.83 -6.28 6.10
CA LYS A 8 6.31 -7.16 5.02
C LYS A 8 5.29 -7.28 3.88
N PRO A 9 5.73 -7.34 2.60
CA PRO A 9 4.84 -7.42 1.44
C PRO A 9 3.79 -8.56 1.52
N GLU A 10 4.21 -9.73 2.02
CA GLU A 10 3.36 -10.93 2.16
C GLU A 10 2.11 -10.69 3.00
N GLN A 11 2.20 -9.83 4.04
CA GLN A 11 1.05 -9.54 4.88
C GLN A 11 -0.05 -8.82 4.09
N GLY A 12 0.32 -8.02 3.10
CA GLY A 12 -0.61 -7.41 2.15
C GLY A 12 -1.30 -8.45 1.26
N LEU A 13 -0.56 -9.50 0.88
CA LEU A 13 -1.12 -10.60 0.09
C LEU A 13 -2.09 -11.45 0.92
N TYR A 14 -1.71 -11.83 2.15
CA TYR A 14 -2.58 -12.59 3.05
C TYR A 14 -3.89 -11.86 3.35
N THR A 15 -3.80 -10.56 3.63
CA THR A 15 -4.99 -9.72 3.87
C THR A 15 -5.87 -9.59 2.63
N ALA A 16 -5.29 -9.47 1.43
CA ALA A 16 -6.05 -9.45 0.18
C ALA A 16 -6.77 -10.79 -0.08
N ILE A 17 -6.10 -11.93 0.12
CA ILE A 17 -6.69 -13.26 -0.10
C ILE A 17 -7.83 -13.52 0.89
N ILE A 18 -7.56 -13.39 2.19
CA ILE A 18 -8.54 -13.70 3.23
C ILE A 18 -9.69 -12.69 3.19
N GLY A 19 -9.39 -11.39 3.12
CA GLY A 19 -10.40 -10.34 3.07
C GLY A 19 -11.24 -10.40 1.80
N GLY A 20 -10.61 -10.70 0.65
CA GLY A 20 -11.30 -10.90 -0.62
C GLY A 20 -12.28 -12.07 -0.57
N LEU A 21 -11.86 -13.20 -0.01
CA LEU A 21 -12.71 -14.39 0.14
C LEU A 21 -13.91 -14.13 1.08
N ILE A 22 -13.66 -13.51 2.24
CA ILE A 22 -14.74 -13.19 3.20
C ILE A 22 -15.77 -12.24 2.56
N VAL A 23 -15.33 -11.20 1.86
CA VAL A 23 -16.25 -10.25 1.20
C VAL A 23 -16.94 -10.88 -0.02
N ALA A 24 -16.29 -11.80 -0.74
CA ALA A 24 -16.95 -12.53 -1.81
C ALA A 24 -18.09 -13.42 -1.28
N LEU A 25 -17.93 -14.02 -0.10
CA LEU A 25 -18.93 -14.89 0.52
C LEU A 25 -20.06 -14.12 1.24
N LEU A 26 -19.71 -13.02 1.92
CA LEU A 26 -20.62 -12.28 2.81
C LEU A 26 -21.02 -10.89 2.28
N GLY A 27 -20.49 -10.49 1.13
CA GLY A 27 -20.72 -9.17 0.54
C GLY A 27 -22.11 -8.99 -0.05
N GLY A 28 -22.55 -7.73 -0.12
CA GLY A 28 -23.88 -7.37 -0.63
C GLY A 28 -23.96 -7.05 -2.12
N SER A 29 -22.83 -7.10 -2.86
CA SER A 29 -22.76 -6.69 -4.27
C SER A 29 -21.93 -7.65 -5.10
N ARG A 30 -22.41 -7.94 -6.32
CA ARG A 30 -21.76 -8.84 -7.30
C ARG A 30 -20.48 -8.27 -7.90
N VAL A 31 -20.23 -6.97 -7.72
CA VAL A 31 -19.07 -6.26 -8.31
C VAL A 31 -18.12 -5.72 -7.25
N GLN A 32 -18.32 -6.09 -5.97
CA GLN A 32 -17.47 -5.62 -4.88
C GLN A 32 -16.15 -6.40 -4.85
N VAL A 33 -15.04 -5.66 -4.86
CA VAL A 33 -13.70 -6.23 -4.67
C VAL A 33 -13.15 -5.68 -3.36
N ALA A 34 -12.79 -6.56 -2.45
CA ALA A 34 -12.15 -6.19 -1.20
C ALA A 34 -10.64 -6.40 -1.28
N GLY A 35 -9.90 -5.46 -0.72
CA GLY A 35 -8.45 -5.52 -0.62
C GLY A 35 -7.93 -4.45 0.35
N PRO A 36 -6.64 -4.50 0.69
CA PRO A 36 -6.03 -3.55 1.61
C PRO A 36 -6.06 -2.13 1.02
N ALA A 37 -6.88 -1.26 1.62
CA ALA A 37 -7.07 0.11 1.17
C ALA A 37 -5.95 1.05 1.64
N GLY A 38 -5.39 1.83 0.72
CA GLY A 38 -4.28 2.74 1.00
C GLY A 38 -4.59 3.84 2.00
N ALA A 39 -5.86 4.22 2.13
CA ALA A 39 -6.33 5.22 3.09
C ALA A 39 -5.98 4.87 4.56
N PHE A 40 -5.91 3.58 4.89
CA PHE A 40 -5.64 3.12 6.26
C PHE A 40 -4.15 2.99 6.57
N VAL A 41 -3.26 3.13 5.59
CA VAL A 41 -1.81 2.95 5.75
C VAL A 41 -1.25 3.81 6.87
N GLY A 42 -1.59 5.11 6.90
CA GLY A 42 -1.12 6.04 7.92
C GLY A 42 -1.62 5.70 9.33
N VAL A 43 -2.89 5.33 9.47
CA VAL A 43 -3.50 4.95 10.73
C VAL A 43 -2.91 3.64 11.26
N CYS A 44 -2.73 2.65 10.39
CA CYS A 44 -2.09 1.39 10.76
C CYS A 44 -0.63 1.60 11.17
N ALA A 45 0.14 2.40 10.43
CA ALA A 45 1.52 2.69 10.77
C ALA A 45 1.64 3.43 12.11
N ALA A 46 0.80 4.44 12.35
CA ALA A 46 0.72 5.12 13.65
C ALA A 46 0.33 4.15 14.77
N GLY A 47 -0.64 3.26 14.53
CA GLY A 47 -1.05 2.23 15.49
C GLY A 47 0.09 1.27 15.86
N VAL A 48 0.88 0.82 14.88
CA VAL A 48 2.06 -0.02 15.14
C VAL A 48 3.13 0.75 15.91
N LEU A 49 3.37 2.02 15.57
CA LEU A 49 4.36 2.84 16.26
C LEU A 49 4.00 3.11 17.72
N LEU A 50 2.72 3.35 18.02
CA LEU A 50 2.25 3.70 19.35
C LEU A 50 1.97 2.47 20.24
N HIS A 51 1.44 1.39 19.67
CA HIS A 51 0.91 0.25 20.42
C HIS A 51 1.49 -1.11 19.97
N GLY A 52 2.45 -1.10 19.04
CA GLY A 52 3.00 -2.31 18.46
C GLY A 52 2.01 -3.08 17.59
N TYR A 53 2.47 -4.19 17.03
CA TYR A 53 1.64 -5.05 16.18
C TYR A 53 0.45 -5.66 16.92
N VAL A 54 0.65 -6.05 18.18
CA VAL A 54 -0.42 -6.64 19.02
C VAL A 54 -1.53 -5.63 19.27
N GLY A 55 -1.18 -4.38 19.59
CA GLY A 55 -2.16 -3.31 19.76
C GLY A 55 -2.93 -3.01 18.47
N LEU A 56 -2.25 -3.00 17.32
CA LEU A 56 -2.93 -2.87 16.02
C LEU A 56 -3.91 -4.04 15.76
N ALA A 57 -3.49 -5.28 16.04
CA ALA A 57 -4.33 -6.46 15.86
C ALA A 57 -5.60 -6.39 16.73
N LEU A 58 -5.47 -5.94 17.98
CA LEU A 58 -6.61 -5.75 18.87
C LEU A 58 -7.54 -4.63 18.37
N ALA A 59 -6.98 -3.48 18.01
CA ALA A 59 -7.76 -2.35 17.50
C ALA A 59 -8.53 -2.70 16.22
N THR A 60 -7.92 -3.49 15.33
CA THR A 60 -8.59 -3.96 14.10
C THR A 60 -9.69 -4.98 14.38
N LEU A 61 -9.53 -5.86 15.37
CA LEU A 61 -10.59 -6.76 15.83
C LEU A 61 -11.77 -5.96 16.42
N MET A 62 -11.50 -4.98 17.28
CA MET A 62 -12.52 -4.09 17.83
C MET A 62 -13.25 -3.31 16.74
N ALA A 63 -12.52 -2.75 15.77
CA ALA A 63 -13.12 -2.08 14.62
C ALA A 63 -14.03 -3.02 13.82
N GLY A 64 -13.63 -4.28 13.61
CA GLY A 64 -14.46 -5.30 12.98
C GLY A 64 -15.77 -5.56 13.74
N PHE A 65 -15.71 -5.65 15.07
CA PHE A 65 -16.90 -5.81 15.91
C PHE A 65 -17.83 -4.59 15.81
N ILE A 66 -17.28 -3.38 15.86
CA ILE A 66 -18.06 -2.14 15.69
C ILE A 66 -18.74 -2.11 14.31
N LEU A 67 -18.02 -2.49 13.25
CA LEU A 67 -18.58 -2.58 11.90
C LEU A 67 -19.70 -3.62 11.78
N LEU A 68 -19.57 -4.76 12.46
CA LEU A 68 -20.65 -5.75 12.57
C LEU A 68 -21.88 -5.16 13.26
N CYS A 69 -21.71 -4.47 14.39
CA CYS A 69 -22.79 -3.78 15.08
C CYS A 69 -23.49 -2.75 14.18
N PHE A 70 -22.73 -1.94 13.44
CA PHE A 70 -23.29 -0.99 12.46
C PHE A 70 -24.05 -1.69 11.33
N GLY A 71 -23.57 -2.86 10.89
CA GLY A 71 -24.25 -3.72 9.93
C GLY A 71 -25.61 -4.20 10.45
N PHE A 72 -25.65 -4.76 11.67
CA PHE A 72 -26.89 -5.23 12.30
C PHE A 72 -27.91 -4.11 12.53
N LEU A 73 -27.43 -2.93 12.95
CA LEU A 73 -28.25 -1.73 13.14
C LEU A 73 -28.65 -1.06 11.81
N ARG A 74 -28.19 -1.58 10.65
CA ARG A 74 -28.44 -1.03 9.31
C ARG A 74 -28.02 0.43 9.16
N LEU A 75 -27.01 0.86 9.93
CA LEU A 75 -26.50 2.23 9.91
C LEU A 75 -25.75 2.57 8.62
N GLY A 76 -25.44 1.59 7.78
CA GLY A 76 -24.89 1.81 6.45
C GLY A 76 -25.76 2.69 5.55
N LYS A 77 -27.08 2.77 5.80
CA LYS A 77 -27.98 3.67 5.06
C LYS A 77 -27.61 5.15 5.21
N TYR A 78 -26.99 5.53 6.33
CA TYR A 78 -26.64 6.92 6.60
C TYR A 78 -25.40 7.39 5.83
N ILE A 79 -24.61 6.47 5.26
CA ILE A 79 -23.46 6.81 4.41
C ILE A 79 -23.89 7.67 3.21
N GLY A 80 -25.13 7.49 2.72
CA GLY A 80 -25.70 8.29 1.64
C GLY A 80 -25.92 9.78 1.97
N TYR A 81 -25.88 10.17 3.25
CA TYR A 81 -25.99 11.57 3.67
C TYR A 81 -24.65 12.32 3.69
N ILE A 82 -23.53 11.62 3.46
CA ILE A 82 -22.22 12.27 3.41
C ILE A 82 -22.18 13.16 2.17
N PRO A 83 -21.97 14.48 2.31
CA PRO A 83 -21.94 15.38 1.16
C PRO A 83 -20.86 15.00 0.16
N TYR A 84 -21.18 15.08 -1.14
CA TYR A 84 -20.24 14.80 -2.22
C TYR A 84 -18.89 15.56 -2.10
N PRO A 85 -18.85 16.85 -1.68
CA PRO A 85 -17.58 17.55 -1.46
C PRO A 85 -16.66 16.88 -0.43
N VAL A 86 -17.22 16.25 0.62
CA VAL A 86 -16.42 15.55 1.64
C VAL A 86 -15.75 14.32 1.05
N VAL A 87 -16.48 13.57 0.21
CA VAL A 87 -15.94 12.37 -0.45
C VAL A 87 -14.82 12.72 -1.43
N ILE A 88 -14.99 13.78 -2.23
CA ILE A 88 -13.92 14.26 -3.12
C ILE A 88 -12.72 14.74 -2.33
N GLY A 89 -12.94 15.57 -1.30
CA GLY A 89 -11.87 16.10 -0.46
C GLY A 89 -11.05 14.98 0.20
N PHE A 90 -11.73 14.00 0.78
CA PHE A 90 -11.08 12.84 1.40
C PHE A 90 -10.30 12.00 0.37
N THR A 91 -10.91 11.70 -0.78
CA THR A 91 -10.26 10.92 -1.86
C THR A 91 -9.03 11.64 -2.41
N THR A 92 -9.13 12.95 -2.60
CA THR A 92 -8.02 13.80 -3.06
C THR A 92 -6.89 13.85 -2.02
N GLY A 93 -7.23 13.99 -0.74
CA GLY A 93 -6.27 13.91 0.36
C GLY A 93 -5.52 12.58 0.38
N ILE A 94 -6.23 11.46 0.23
CA ILE A 94 -5.62 10.13 0.11
C ILE A 94 -4.68 10.07 -1.10
N ALA A 95 -5.07 10.63 -2.25
CA ALA A 95 -4.23 10.65 -3.45
C ALA A 95 -2.90 11.40 -3.20
N PHE A 96 -2.94 12.55 -2.52
CA PHE A 96 -1.72 13.28 -2.14
C PHE A 96 -0.86 12.50 -1.14
N ILE A 97 -1.47 11.86 -0.14
CA ILE A 97 -0.74 11.05 0.84
C ILE A 97 -0.04 9.88 0.15
N ILE A 98 -0.78 9.11 -0.67
CA ILE A 98 -0.20 7.99 -1.42
C ILE A 98 0.87 8.50 -2.37
N GLY A 99 0.62 9.56 -3.13
CA GLY A 99 1.61 10.19 -4.01
C GLY A 99 2.90 10.51 -3.28
N SER A 100 2.81 11.16 -2.11
CA SER A 100 3.97 11.51 -1.30
C SER A 100 4.80 10.29 -0.87
N THR A 101 4.15 9.15 -0.57
CA THR A 101 4.85 7.90 -0.20
C THR A 101 5.65 7.29 -1.35
N GLN A 102 5.28 7.57 -2.60
CA GLN A 102 5.94 6.98 -3.78
C GLN A 102 7.10 7.84 -4.29
N LEU A 103 7.15 9.13 -3.94
CA LEU A 103 8.19 10.05 -4.42
C LEU A 103 9.59 9.67 -3.92
N GLY A 104 9.74 9.27 -2.65
CA GLY A 104 11.03 8.85 -2.09
C GLY A 104 11.63 7.65 -2.83
N PRO A 105 10.90 6.52 -2.93
CA PRO A 105 11.31 5.35 -3.71
C PRO A 105 11.58 5.65 -5.19
N ALA A 106 10.76 6.51 -5.82
CA ALA A 106 10.94 6.89 -7.22
C ALA A 106 12.24 7.69 -7.45
N LEU A 107 12.62 8.54 -6.51
CA LEU A 107 13.85 9.33 -6.56
C LEU A 107 15.07 8.56 -6.02
N GLY A 108 14.87 7.39 -5.40
CA GLY A 108 15.91 6.62 -4.76
C GLY A 108 16.40 7.21 -3.43
N ILE A 109 15.66 8.16 -2.87
CA ILE A 109 15.90 8.73 -1.55
C ILE A 109 15.49 7.68 -0.52
N ALA A 110 16.39 7.33 0.39
CA ALA A 110 16.10 6.34 1.42
C ALA A 110 14.99 6.85 2.35
N ASP A 111 13.93 6.07 2.53
CA ASP A 111 12.95 6.38 3.57
C ASP A 111 13.62 6.26 4.95
N PRO A 112 13.34 7.19 5.89
CA PRO A 112 13.83 7.06 7.24
C PRO A 112 13.32 5.76 7.89
N ALA A 113 14.11 5.21 8.81
CA ALA A 113 13.83 3.93 9.47
C ALA A 113 12.48 3.89 10.22
N GLN A 114 11.91 5.05 10.55
CA GLN A 114 10.59 5.20 11.14
C GLN A 114 9.62 5.80 10.11
N VAL A 115 8.42 5.24 10.03
CA VAL A 115 7.36 5.77 9.15
C VAL A 115 7.05 7.19 9.58
N ILE A 116 7.44 8.19 8.79
CA ILE A 116 6.98 9.57 9.01
C ILE A 116 5.45 9.56 8.86
N PRO A 117 4.67 9.83 9.92
CA PRO A 117 3.22 9.78 9.83
C PRO A 117 2.67 11.03 9.11
N SER A 118 3.39 12.15 9.20
CA SER A 118 2.93 13.45 8.71
C SER A 118 3.32 13.71 7.26
N PHE A 119 2.37 14.22 6.48
CA PHE A 119 2.59 14.63 5.09
C PHE A 119 3.66 15.72 4.99
N ILE A 120 3.63 16.71 5.89
CA ILE A 120 4.57 17.84 5.91
C ILE A 120 6.00 17.36 6.20
N GLY A 121 6.18 16.48 7.20
CA GLY A 121 7.50 15.94 7.53
C GLY A 121 8.09 15.14 6.37
N ARG A 122 7.25 14.41 5.61
CA ARG A 122 7.70 13.69 4.42
C ARG A 122 8.14 14.64 3.30
N LEU A 123 7.42 15.74 3.08
CA LEU A 123 7.84 16.76 2.10
C LEU A 123 9.18 17.40 2.50
N GLN A 124 9.37 17.75 3.76
CA GLN A 124 10.64 18.29 4.25
C GLN A 124 11.80 17.31 4.03
N HIS A 125 11.58 16.03 4.30
CA HIS A 125 12.56 14.97 4.04
C HIS A 125 12.88 14.82 2.54
N LEU A 126 11.89 14.91 1.66
CA LEU A 126 12.11 14.88 0.21
C LEU A 126 12.93 16.09 -0.26
N CYS A 127 12.64 17.29 0.28
CA CYS A 127 13.38 18.51 -0.04
C CYS A 127 14.84 18.45 0.45
N SER A 128 15.08 17.94 1.66
CA SER A 128 16.45 17.81 2.19
C SER A 128 17.24 16.67 1.54
N GLY A 129 16.54 15.61 1.08
CA GLY A 129 17.12 14.45 0.41
C GLY A 129 17.44 14.65 -1.07
N PHE A 130 17.24 15.85 -1.64
CA PHE A 130 17.39 16.09 -3.07
C PHE A 130 18.80 15.78 -3.61
N ASN A 131 19.83 15.88 -2.76
CA ASN A 131 21.20 15.55 -3.13
C ASN A 131 21.50 14.03 -3.15
N GLN A 132 20.56 13.19 -2.70
CA GLN A 132 20.69 11.73 -2.65
C GLN A 132 19.95 11.03 -3.81
N ILE A 133 19.49 11.81 -4.81
CA ILE A 133 18.73 11.27 -5.94
C ILE A 133 19.59 10.26 -6.71
N LYS A 134 19.04 9.06 -6.90
CA LYS A 134 19.64 8.01 -7.73
C LYS A 134 18.98 8.00 -9.10
N SER A 135 19.75 8.34 -10.13
CA SER A 135 19.28 8.38 -11.52
C SER A 135 18.65 7.07 -11.98
N GLY A 136 19.21 5.93 -11.55
CA GLY A 136 18.67 4.60 -11.86
C GLY A 136 17.23 4.39 -11.35
N CYS A 137 16.91 4.85 -10.14
CA CYS A 137 15.55 4.76 -9.60
C CYS A 137 14.57 5.62 -10.40
N LEU A 138 15.00 6.82 -10.79
CA LEU A 138 14.18 7.75 -11.57
C LEU A 138 13.87 7.20 -12.96
N VAL A 139 14.87 6.63 -13.64
CA VAL A 139 14.68 5.98 -14.96
C VAL A 139 13.70 4.82 -14.85
N VAL A 140 13.85 3.96 -13.83
CA VAL A 140 12.91 2.85 -13.60
C VAL A 140 11.51 3.39 -13.32
N ALA A 141 11.36 4.39 -12.45
CA ALA A 141 10.06 4.96 -12.10
C ALA A 141 9.34 5.55 -13.33
N VAL A 142 10.05 6.34 -14.14
CA VAL A 142 9.53 6.93 -15.37
C VAL A 142 9.18 5.85 -16.40
N ALA A 143 10.04 4.86 -16.60
CA ALA A 143 9.76 3.74 -17.51
C ALA A 143 8.53 2.93 -17.06
N THR A 144 8.41 2.65 -15.76
CA THR A 144 7.26 1.95 -15.17
C THR A 144 5.97 2.73 -15.42
N LEU A 145 5.99 4.04 -15.18
CA LEU A 145 4.85 4.92 -15.42
C LEU A 145 4.50 5.01 -16.92
N ALA A 146 5.51 5.09 -17.79
CA ALA A 146 5.32 5.09 -19.24
C ALA A 146 4.63 3.81 -19.72
N ILE A 147 5.08 2.63 -19.24
CA ILE A 147 4.43 1.34 -19.56
C ILE A 147 2.97 1.34 -19.11
N ILE A 148 2.68 1.78 -17.88
CA ILE A 148 1.31 1.80 -17.33
C ILE A 148 0.41 2.71 -18.19
N VAL A 149 0.87 3.92 -18.52
CA VAL A 149 0.11 4.89 -19.32
C VAL A 149 -0.08 4.41 -20.75
N LEU A 150 0.96 3.86 -21.37
CA LEU A 150 0.92 3.39 -22.76
C LEU A 150 0.02 2.16 -22.90
N CYS A 151 0.13 1.18 -21.98
CA CYS A 151 -0.80 0.04 -21.94
C CYS A 151 -2.25 0.51 -21.79
N ARG A 152 -2.52 1.48 -20.90
CA ARG A 152 -3.87 2.03 -20.72
C ARG A 152 -4.41 2.72 -21.98
N LYS A 153 -3.54 3.38 -22.76
CA LYS A 153 -3.90 3.98 -24.05
C LYS A 153 -4.20 2.93 -25.14
N ILE A 154 -3.48 1.81 -25.15
CA ILE A 154 -3.66 0.75 -26.15
C ILE A 154 -4.88 -0.11 -25.82
N SER A 155 -5.01 -0.56 -24.56
CA SER A 155 -6.11 -1.43 -24.14
C SER A 155 -6.34 -1.36 -22.64
N LEU A 156 -7.60 -1.11 -22.25
CA LEU A 156 -8.04 -1.18 -20.85
C LEU A 156 -8.08 -2.61 -20.30
N LYS A 157 -8.01 -3.63 -21.16
CA LYS A 157 -8.03 -5.05 -20.75
C LYS A 157 -6.67 -5.52 -20.22
N ILE A 158 -5.59 -4.84 -20.60
CA ILE A 158 -4.24 -5.25 -20.23
C ILE A 158 -3.87 -4.60 -18.89
N PRO A 159 -3.55 -5.37 -17.84
CA PRO A 159 -3.14 -4.82 -16.56
C PRO A 159 -1.74 -4.23 -16.66
N GLY A 160 -1.63 -2.96 -17.05
CA GLY A 160 -0.36 -2.28 -17.28
C GLY A 160 0.60 -2.33 -16.08
N ALA A 161 0.06 -2.32 -14.86
CA ALA A 161 0.87 -2.46 -13.63
C ALA A 161 1.56 -3.83 -13.53
N LEU A 162 0.87 -4.92 -13.89
CA LEU A 162 1.45 -6.27 -13.89
C LEU A 162 2.56 -6.37 -14.94
N LEU A 163 2.29 -5.82 -16.14
CA LEU A 163 3.24 -5.83 -17.25
C LEU A 163 4.50 -5.02 -16.91
N ALA A 164 4.35 -3.87 -16.26
CA ALA A 164 5.47 -3.06 -15.82
C ALA A 164 6.33 -3.77 -14.76
N VAL A 165 5.73 -4.50 -13.82
CA VAL A 165 6.47 -5.30 -12.82
C VAL A 165 7.24 -6.44 -13.49
N ILE A 166 6.61 -7.19 -14.40
CA ILE A 166 7.28 -8.28 -15.13
C ILE A 166 8.44 -7.74 -15.96
N ALA A 167 8.20 -6.70 -16.77
CA ALA A 167 9.22 -6.08 -17.60
C ALA A 167 10.39 -5.53 -16.77
N GLY A 168 10.09 -4.80 -15.68
CA GLY A 168 11.09 -4.27 -14.76
C GLY A 168 11.93 -5.37 -14.11
N THR A 169 11.29 -6.48 -13.72
CA THR A 169 11.98 -7.62 -13.11
C THR A 169 12.95 -8.29 -14.09
N ILE A 170 12.52 -8.48 -15.34
CA ILE A 170 13.36 -9.05 -16.41
C ILE A 170 14.55 -8.14 -16.69
N VAL A 171 14.32 -6.84 -16.90
CA VAL A 171 15.37 -5.86 -17.20
C VAL A 171 16.41 -5.79 -16.09
N VAL A 172 15.97 -5.68 -14.82
CA VAL A 172 16.88 -5.63 -13.67
C VAL A 172 17.64 -6.94 -13.48
N SER A 173 17.00 -8.09 -13.76
CA SER A 173 17.66 -9.40 -13.63
C SER A 173 18.69 -9.66 -14.73
N LEU A 174 18.44 -9.22 -15.96
CA LEU A 174 19.37 -9.40 -17.10
C LEU A 174 20.55 -8.44 -17.05
N LEU A 175 20.32 -7.18 -16.64
CA LEU A 175 21.37 -6.16 -16.59
C LEU A 175 22.26 -6.24 -15.33
N GLY A 176 22.01 -7.19 -14.42
CA GLY A 176 22.83 -7.38 -13.22
C GLY A 176 22.83 -6.19 -12.25
N LEU A 177 21.86 -5.27 -12.35
CA LEU A 177 21.77 -4.04 -11.56
C LEU A 177 21.38 -4.26 -10.08
N ARG A 178 21.50 -5.52 -9.61
CA ARG A 178 20.89 -6.06 -8.39
C ARG A 178 21.51 -5.51 -7.10
N GLU A 179 22.77 -5.05 -7.15
CA GLU A 179 23.58 -4.80 -5.94
C GLU A 179 24.01 -3.33 -5.77
N GLN A 180 24.13 -2.52 -6.83
CA GLN A 180 24.91 -1.28 -6.73
C GLN A 180 24.15 0.03 -6.94
N SER A 181 22.89 0.02 -7.39
CA SER A 181 22.19 1.28 -7.69
C SER A 181 20.69 1.34 -7.41
N ILE A 182 19.97 0.22 -7.42
CA ILE A 182 18.50 0.23 -7.30
C ILE A 182 18.06 -0.72 -6.18
N PRO A 183 17.39 -0.23 -5.12
CA PRO A 183 16.86 -1.09 -4.07
C PRO A 183 15.74 -1.98 -4.64
N THR A 184 15.92 -3.29 -4.54
CA THR A 184 14.92 -4.29 -4.94
C THR A 184 14.09 -4.74 -3.73
N ILE A 185 12.94 -5.39 -3.99
CA ILE A 185 12.15 -5.98 -2.91
C ILE A 185 12.98 -7.03 -2.15
N GLY A 186 13.78 -7.83 -2.86
CA GLY A 186 14.68 -8.82 -2.25
C GLY A 186 15.74 -8.18 -1.36
N SER A 187 16.38 -7.09 -1.80
CA SER A 187 17.39 -6.41 -0.98
C SER A 187 16.78 -5.69 0.24
N LYS A 188 15.57 -5.13 0.10
CA LYS A 188 14.91 -4.38 1.19
C LYS A 188 14.24 -5.29 2.23
N PHE A 189 13.74 -6.47 1.84
CA PHE A 189 12.98 -7.35 2.72
C PHE A 189 13.66 -8.69 3.05
N LYS A 190 14.82 -8.98 2.45
CA LYS A 190 15.76 -10.14 2.62
C LYS A 190 15.16 -11.55 2.49
N GLU A 191 14.00 -11.81 3.06
CA GLU A 191 13.28 -13.08 2.94
C GLU A 191 11.78 -12.83 2.80
N ILE A 192 11.25 -13.24 1.65
CA ILE A 192 9.81 -13.35 1.41
C ILE A 192 9.43 -14.81 1.65
N SER A 193 8.72 -15.12 2.75
CA SER A 193 8.25 -16.47 3.00
C SER A 193 7.08 -16.81 2.06
N ALA A 194 7.20 -17.90 1.31
CA ALA A 194 6.12 -18.45 0.49
C ALA A 194 5.15 -19.34 1.32
N SER A 195 5.48 -19.60 2.58
CA SER A 195 4.70 -20.48 3.46
C SER A 195 3.51 -19.73 4.07
N PHE A 196 2.34 -20.36 4.01
CA PHE A 196 1.16 -19.85 4.69
C PHE A 196 1.40 -19.92 6.21
N ARG A 197 1.47 -18.75 6.86
CA ARG A 197 1.70 -18.67 8.30
C ARG A 197 0.43 -19.13 9.03
N SER A 198 0.58 -20.09 9.94
CA SER A 198 -0.54 -20.58 10.77
C SER A 198 -1.21 -19.40 11.51
N PRO A 199 -2.54 -19.36 11.60
CA PRO A 199 -3.24 -18.37 12.43
C PRO A 199 -2.68 -18.43 13.86
N ARG A 200 -2.31 -17.27 14.40
CA ARG A 200 -1.90 -17.14 15.81
C ARG A 200 -2.79 -16.09 16.45
N LEU A 201 -3.32 -16.42 17.62
CA LEU A 201 -3.93 -15.41 18.46
C LEU A 201 -2.81 -14.48 18.96
N PRO A 202 -3.08 -13.16 19.07
CA PRO A 202 -2.17 -12.27 19.75
C PRO A 202 -1.91 -12.82 21.16
N MET A 203 -0.64 -13.12 21.46
CA MET A 203 -0.21 -13.46 22.82
C MET A 203 -0.21 -12.15 23.61
N PHE A 204 -1.08 -12.08 24.61
CA PHE A 204 -1.19 -10.97 25.54
C PHE A 204 -0.17 -11.11 26.67
#